data_AF-A0AAW3T9B0-F1
#
_entry.id   AF-A0AAW3T9B0-F1
#
_cell.length_a   1.000
_cell.length_b   1.000
_cell.length_c   1.000
_cell.angle_alpha   90.00
_cell.angle_beta   90.00
_cell.angle_gamma   90.00
#
_symmetry.space_group_name_H-M   'P 1'
#
loop_
_entity.id
_entity.type
_entity.pdbx_description
1 polymer ?
#
loop_
_entity_poly.entity_id
_entity_poly.type
_entity_poly.pdbx_seq_one_letter_code
_entity_poly.pdbx_strand_id
1 'polypeptide(L)'
;MSDRYPPQNPYGQQPAPTGPGDEPPLWAPWYGISFGKAFVRFWKKYVRFDGRASRSEYWWWYLWSAIIGVVFLIISGILTAATGTTTTTTSSTYVGFSTTSTNPVAGVPIWIYGLAIIIPTLALIVRRLHDANLSGLLALLLLIPFFGAIAVFIMMFLPSNPAGARFDRPERGR
;
A
#
# COMPACT_ATOMS: atom_id res chain seq x y z
N MET A 1 9.21 28.40 -26.94
CA MET A 1 9.43 28.49 -25.49
C MET A 1 8.07 28.43 -24.83
N SER A 2 7.55 27.23 -24.58
CA SER A 2 6.29 27.08 -23.85
C SER A 2 6.64 26.94 -22.38
N ASP A 3 6.44 28.03 -21.63
CA ASP A 3 6.43 28.03 -20.18
C ASP A 3 5.32 27.09 -19.70
N ARG A 4 5.66 25.80 -19.61
CA ARG A 4 4.85 24.82 -18.89
C ARG A 4 5.02 25.14 -17.41
N TYR A 5 4.07 25.90 -16.88
CA TYR A 5 3.90 25.98 -15.44
C TYR A 5 3.91 24.55 -14.87
N PRO A 6 4.69 24.27 -13.81
CA PRO A 6 4.53 23.02 -13.08
C PRO A 6 3.06 22.92 -12.66
N PRO A 7 2.44 21.73 -12.69
CA PRO A 7 1.05 21.57 -12.26
C PRO A 7 0.91 22.20 -10.87
N GLN A 8 0.10 23.24 -10.77
CA GLN A 8 -0.13 23.95 -9.51
C GLN A 8 -0.66 22.94 -8.50
N ASN A 9 0.15 22.65 -7.49
CA ASN A 9 -0.21 21.76 -6.40
C ASN A 9 -1.36 22.41 -5.62
N PRO A 10 -2.61 21.90 -5.68
CA PRO A 10 -3.75 22.53 -5.02
C PRO A 10 -3.62 22.56 -3.49
N TYR A 11 -2.60 21.87 -2.94
CA TYR A 11 -2.40 21.65 -1.52
C TYR A 11 -1.23 22.45 -0.91
N GLY A 12 -0.65 23.43 -1.62
CA GLY A 12 0.32 24.38 -1.04
C GLY A 12 1.64 23.77 -0.56
N GLN A 13 1.98 22.56 -1.00
CA GLN A 13 3.15 21.82 -0.54
C GLN A 13 4.30 21.89 -1.54
N GLN A 14 5.52 22.05 -1.01
CA GLN A 14 6.75 22.16 -1.79
C GLN A 14 6.86 21.04 -2.83
N PRO A 15 7.10 21.37 -4.11
CA PRO A 15 7.41 20.37 -5.13
C PRO A 15 8.60 19.53 -4.66
N ALA A 16 8.46 18.20 -4.65
CA ALA A 16 9.60 17.33 -4.42
C ALA A 16 10.68 17.61 -5.48
N PRO A 17 11.98 17.60 -5.13
CA PRO A 17 13.04 17.83 -6.10
C PRO A 17 12.92 16.81 -7.24
N THR A 18 12.82 17.29 -8.47
CA THR A 18 12.65 16.46 -9.66
C THR A 18 13.98 15.80 -10.02
N GLY A 19 14.01 14.47 -10.03
CA GLY A 19 15.11 13.68 -10.58
C GLY A 19 15.04 13.61 -12.12
N PRO A 20 15.94 12.86 -12.77
CA PRO A 20 15.89 12.66 -14.22
C PRO A 20 14.53 12.11 -14.67
N GLY A 21 13.83 12.82 -15.56
CA GLY A 21 12.52 12.41 -16.08
C GLY A 21 11.29 12.88 -15.28
N ASP A 22 11.40 13.98 -14.52
CA ASP A 22 10.34 14.56 -13.68
C ASP A 22 9.84 13.62 -12.56
N GLU A 23 10.60 12.57 -12.23
CA GLU A 23 10.26 11.63 -11.17
C GLU A 23 10.89 12.09 -9.84
N PRO A 24 10.10 12.27 -8.77
CA PRO A 24 10.67 12.59 -7.48
C PRO A 24 11.44 11.37 -6.95
N PRO A 25 12.55 11.59 -6.22
CA PRO A 25 13.37 10.51 -5.70
C PRO A 25 12.56 9.60 -4.76
N LEU A 26 13.05 8.38 -4.53
CA LEU A 26 12.28 7.36 -3.81
C LEU A 26 12.02 7.71 -2.32
N TRP A 27 12.84 8.55 -1.70
CA TRP A 27 12.59 9.03 -0.34
C TRP A 27 11.52 10.12 -0.28
N ALA A 28 11.27 10.82 -1.40
CA ALA A 28 10.30 11.91 -1.48
C ALA A 28 8.88 11.40 -1.82
N PRO A 29 7.84 12.13 -1.39
CA PRO A 29 6.46 11.83 -1.77
C PRO A 29 6.18 12.28 -3.20
N TRP A 30 5.49 11.44 -3.99
CA TRP A 30 5.01 11.81 -5.32
C TRP A 30 3.55 12.25 -5.26
N TYR A 31 3.33 13.56 -5.16
CA TYR A 31 1.98 14.13 -5.21
C TYR A 31 1.40 14.02 -6.62
N GLY A 32 0.17 13.53 -6.74
CA GLY A 32 -0.52 13.42 -8.04
C GLY A 32 0.02 12.32 -8.97
N ILE A 33 0.70 11.30 -8.41
CA ILE A 33 1.18 10.16 -9.19
C ILE A 33 0.03 9.49 -9.98
N SER A 34 0.32 9.06 -11.21
CA SER A 34 -0.65 8.32 -12.02
C SER A 34 -0.78 6.86 -11.57
N PHE A 35 -1.92 6.26 -11.90
CA PHE A 35 -2.28 4.89 -11.51
C PHE A 35 -1.19 3.85 -11.80
N GLY A 36 -0.64 3.80 -13.02
CA GLY A 36 0.40 2.83 -13.39
C GLY A 36 1.74 3.08 -12.70
N LYS A 37 2.14 4.35 -12.53
CA LYS A 37 3.39 4.69 -11.85
C LYS A 37 3.35 4.35 -10.36
N ALA A 38 2.18 4.42 -9.72
CA ALA A 38 2.00 4.01 -8.34
C ALA A 38 2.34 2.54 -8.12
N PHE A 39 1.91 1.64 -9.01
CA PHE A 39 2.23 0.22 -8.95
C PHE A 39 3.74 -0.02 -8.99
N VAL A 40 4.42 0.55 -9.98
CA VAL A 40 5.88 0.40 -10.11
C VAL A 40 6.60 0.99 -8.90
N ARG A 41 6.16 2.16 -8.41
CA ARG A 41 6.76 2.82 -7.26
C ARG A 41 6.57 2.05 -5.96
N PHE A 42 5.45 1.33 -5.81
CA PHE A 42 5.21 0.45 -4.66
C PHE A 42 6.29 -0.63 -4.57
N TRP A 43 6.53 -1.36 -5.66
CA TRP A 43 7.55 -2.41 -5.71
C TRP A 43 8.98 -1.86 -5.62
N LYS A 44 9.25 -0.67 -6.16
CA LYS A 44 10.56 0.01 -5.98
C LYS A 44 10.84 0.37 -4.52
N LYS A 45 9.81 0.59 -3.70
CA LYS A 45 9.92 0.97 -2.28
C LYS A 45 9.56 -0.21 -1.34
N TYR A 46 9.94 -1.43 -1.72
CA TYR A 46 9.49 -2.67 -1.05
C TYR A 46 9.88 -2.77 0.43
N VAL A 47 11.16 -2.57 0.81
CA VAL A 47 11.63 -2.57 2.22
C VAL A 47 12.04 -1.17 2.69
N ARG A 48 11.40 -0.12 2.17
CA ARG A 48 11.73 1.28 2.47
C ARG A 48 10.75 1.85 3.48
N PHE A 49 11.16 1.89 4.74
CA PHE A 49 10.40 2.49 5.84
C PHE A 49 10.74 3.96 6.08
N ASP A 50 11.82 4.46 5.48
CA ASP A 50 12.20 5.86 5.48
C ASP A 50 11.46 6.67 4.41
N GLY A 51 11.45 7.99 4.58
CA GLY A 51 10.79 8.92 3.66
C GLY A 51 9.28 9.00 3.83
N ARG A 52 8.65 9.59 2.82
CA ARG A 52 7.21 9.91 2.82
C ARG A 52 6.50 9.31 1.61
N ALA A 53 5.22 9.04 1.79
CA ALA A 53 4.31 8.63 0.73
C ALA A 53 3.12 9.57 0.70
N SER A 54 2.77 10.07 -0.48
CA SER A 54 1.60 10.93 -0.65
C SER A 54 0.30 10.14 -0.53
N ARG A 55 -0.81 10.86 -0.34
CA ARG A 55 -2.17 10.29 -0.40
C ARG A 55 -2.41 9.51 -1.69
N SER A 56 -1.98 10.05 -2.83
CA SER A 56 -2.17 9.40 -4.14
C SER A 56 -1.33 8.12 -4.28
N GLU A 57 -0.10 8.07 -3.75
CA GLU A 57 0.68 6.81 -3.73
C GLU A 57 -0.06 5.72 -2.94
N TYR A 58 -0.64 6.08 -1.78
CA TYR A 58 -1.39 5.17 -0.94
C TYR A 58 -2.68 4.67 -1.62
N TRP A 59 -3.55 5.58 -2.06
CA TRP A 59 -4.86 5.20 -2.60
C TRP A 59 -4.78 4.42 -3.91
N TRP A 60 -3.82 4.75 -4.78
CA TRP A 60 -3.63 3.96 -6.00
C TRP A 60 -3.13 2.55 -5.72
N TRP A 61 -2.28 2.34 -4.71
CA TRP A 61 -1.90 1.00 -4.29
C TRP A 61 -3.10 0.19 -3.78
N TYR A 62 -3.99 0.80 -2.99
CA TYR A 62 -5.20 0.12 -2.53
C TYR A 62 -6.14 -0.25 -3.68
N LEU A 63 -6.25 0.60 -4.70
CA LEU A 63 -7.03 0.27 -5.90
C LEU A 63 -6.39 -0.87 -6.71
N TRP A 64 -5.06 -0.88 -6.87
CA TRP A 64 -4.37 -2.04 -7.45
C TRP A 64 -4.57 -3.31 -6.63
N SER A 65 -4.49 -3.22 -5.31
CA SER A 65 -4.73 -4.36 -4.41
C SER A 65 -6.16 -4.90 -4.56
N ALA A 66 -7.15 -4.02 -4.71
CA ALA A 66 -8.53 -4.42 -4.98
C ALA A 66 -8.67 -5.13 -6.33
N ILE A 67 -8.05 -4.61 -7.39
CA ILE A 67 -8.05 -5.24 -8.72
C ILE A 67 -7.39 -6.63 -8.67
N ILE A 68 -6.21 -6.73 -8.05
CA ILE A 68 -5.51 -8.00 -7.89
C ILE A 68 -6.36 -8.99 -7.08
N GLY A 69 -7.05 -8.51 -6.04
CA GLY A 69 -8.02 -9.31 -5.28
C GLY A 69 -9.15 -9.86 -6.15
N VAL A 70 -9.77 -9.02 -6.99
CA VAL A 70 -10.82 -9.46 -7.94
C VAL A 70 -10.28 -10.49 -8.93
N VAL A 71 -9.07 -10.31 -9.45
CA VAL A 71 -8.42 -11.28 -10.34
C VAL A 71 -8.23 -12.63 -9.63
N PHE A 72 -7.74 -12.61 -8.38
CA PHE A 72 -7.63 -13.84 -7.58
C PHE A 72 -8.99 -14.50 -7.35
N LEU A 73 -10.05 -13.74 -7.05
CA LEU A 73 -11.41 -14.27 -6.89
C LEU A 73 -11.90 -14.98 -8.16
N ILE A 74 -11.70 -14.39 -9.33
CA ILE A 74 -12.10 -14.98 -10.62
C ILE A 74 -11.30 -16.26 -10.89
N ILE A 75 -9.96 -16.21 -10.76
CA ILE A 75 -9.09 -17.37 -11.01
C ILE A 75 -9.43 -18.53 -10.07
N SER A 76 -9.62 -18.26 -8.78
CA SER A 76 -10.00 -19.29 -7.81
C SER A 76 -11.36 -19.89 -8.12
N GLY A 77 -12.35 -19.08 -8.55
CA GLY A 77 -13.66 -19.56 -8.96
C GLY A 77 -13.57 -20.51 -10.17
N ILE A 78 -12.83 -20.11 -11.21
CA ILE A 78 -12.62 -20.93 -12.42
C ILE A 78 -11.91 -22.24 -12.08
N LEU A 79 -10.83 -22.18 -11.30
CA LEU A 79 -10.03 -23.36 -10.95
C LEU A 79 -10.82 -24.35 -10.08
N THR A 80 -11.62 -23.83 -9.14
CA THR A 80 -12.51 -24.67 -8.30
C THR A 80 -13.53 -25.40 -9.16
N ALA A 81 -14.18 -24.70 -10.10
CA ALA A 81 -15.13 -25.29 -11.03
C ALA A 81 -14.48 -26.32 -11.96
N ALA A 82 -13.29 -26.04 -12.48
CA ALA A 82 -12.57 -26.92 -13.41
C ALA A 82 -12.02 -28.20 -12.73
N THR A 83 -11.67 -28.14 -11.45
CA THR A 83 -11.00 -29.25 -10.73
C THR A 83 -11.97 -30.06 -9.86
N GLY A 84 -13.26 -29.67 -9.78
CA GLY A 84 -14.23 -30.31 -8.89
C GLY A 84 -13.81 -30.23 -7.42
N THR A 85 -13.11 -29.16 -7.03
CA THR A 85 -12.52 -29.04 -5.69
C THR A 85 -13.61 -28.83 -4.64
N THR A 86 -13.66 -29.71 -3.64
CA THR A 86 -14.55 -29.55 -2.48
C THR A 86 -13.96 -28.54 -1.51
N THR A 87 -14.69 -27.47 -1.23
CA THR A 87 -14.37 -26.52 -0.16
C THR A 87 -14.92 -27.05 1.17
N THR A 88 -14.04 -27.47 2.08
CA THR A 88 -14.45 -27.90 3.43
C THR A 88 -14.25 -26.75 4.40
N THR A 89 -15.36 -26.15 4.86
CA THR A 89 -15.36 -25.12 5.89
C THR A 89 -15.54 -25.78 7.25
N THR A 90 -14.50 -25.78 8.08
CA THR A 90 -14.57 -26.22 9.47
C THR A 90 -14.71 -25.00 10.36
N SER A 91 -15.90 -24.79 10.93
CA SER A 91 -16.16 -23.70 11.88
C SER A 91 -16.07 -24.22 13.31
N SER A 92 -15.30 -23.56 14.16
CA SER A 92 -15.29 -23.84 15.61
C SER A 92 -16.20 -22.86 16.35
N THR A 93 -17.26 -23.39 16.96
CA THR A 93 -18.27 -22.63 17.72
C THR A 93 -17.68 -21.89 18.92
N TYR A 94 -16.56 -22.36 19.47
CA TYR A 94 -15.97 -21.84 20.70
C TYR A 94 -14.99 -20.68 20.48
N VAL A 95 -14.35 -20.59 19.32
CA VAL A 95 -13.32 -19.57 19.03
C VAL A 95 -13.71 -18.60 17.91
N GLY A 96 -14.92 -18.73 17.35
CA GLY A 96 -15.41 -17.83 16.30
C GLY A 96 -14.55 -17.84 15.04
N PHE A 97 -13.83 -18.93 14.79
CA PHE A 97 -12.89 -19.07 13.68
C PHE A 97 -13.38 -20.15 12.72
N SER A 98 -13.43 -19.82 11.44
CA SER A 98 -13.73 -20.76 10.36
C SER A 98 -12.50 -20.96 9.49
N THR A 99 -12.04 -22.21 9.37
CA THR A 99 -11.03 -22.59 8.39
C THR A 99 -11.72 -23.07 7.14
N THR A 100 -11.52 -22.35 6.04
CA THR A 100 -12.00 -22.78 4.72
C THR A 100 -10.84 -23.46 4.02
N SER A 101 -10.87 -24.80 3.95
CA SER A 101 -9.86 -25.58 3.23
C SER A 101 -10.33 -25.83 1.79
N THR A 102 -9.47 -25.48 0.84
CA THR A 102 -9.63 -25.75 -0.60
C THR A 102 -8.39 -26.51 -1.08
N ASN A 103 -8.46 -27.16 -2.24
CA ASN A 103 -7.29 -27.80 -2.85
C ASN A 103 -6.11 -26.80 -2.89
N PRO A 104 -4.92 -27.17 -2.38
CA PRO A 104 -3.78 -26.26 -2.28
C PRO A 104 -3.41 -25.60 -3.61
N VAL A 105 -3.73 -26.20 -4.76
CA VAL A 105 -3.45 -25.61 -6.08
C VAL A 105 -4.10 -24.24 -6.25
N ALA A 106 -5.32 -24.03 -5.72
CA ALA A 106 -6.02 -22.75 -5.81
C ALA A 106 -5.63 -21.77 -4.71
N GLY A 107 -5.33 -22.27 -3.51
CA GLY A 107 -5.06 -21.42 -2.34
C GLY A 107 -3.60 -20.98 -2.21
N VAL A 108 -2.64 -21.85 -2.54
CA VAL A 108 -1.20 -21.58 -2.32
C VAL A 108 -0.72 -20.30 -3.02
N PRO A 109 -1.08 -20.02 -4.29
CA PRO A 109 -0.66 -18.78 -4.94
C PRO A 109 -1.16 -17.51 -4.22
N ILE A 110 -2.39 -17.56 -3.68
CA ILE A 110 -2.97 -16.44 -2.91
C ILE A 110 -2.20 -16.23 -1.62
N TRP A 111 -1.87 -17.30 -0.90
CA TRP A 111 -1.09 -17.21 0.34
C TRP A 111 0.32 -16.67 0.09
N ILE A 112 0.99 -17.13 -0.96
CA ILE A 112 2.32 -16.63 -1.35
C ILE A 112 2.25 -15.13 -1.68
N TYR A 113 1.29 -14.73 -2.50
CA TYR A 113 1.08 -13.31 -2.82
C TYR A 113 0.79 -12.49 -1.57
N GLY A 114 -0.11 -12.98 -0.71
CA GLY A 114 -0.46 -12.35 0.56
C GLY A 114 0.77 -12.10 1.43
N LEU A 115 1.64 -13.09 1.58
CA LEU A 115 2.90 -12.97 2.32
C LEU A 115 3.87 -11.97 1.67
N ALA A 116 3.98 -11.97 0.35
CA ALA A 116 4.86 -11.06 -0.38
C ALA A 116 4.45 -9.58 -0.20
N ILE A 117 3.17 -9.27 -0.03
CA ILE A 117 2.73 -7.88 0.10
C ILE A 117 2.72 -7.35 1.54
N ILE A 118 2.95 -8.18 2.56
CA ILE A 118 2.93 -7.74 3.97
C ILE A 118 3.97 -6.64 4.21
N ILE A 119 5.23 -6.92 3.89
CA ILE A 119 6.36 -6.01 4.12
C ILE A 119 6.17 -4.68 3.39
N PRO A 120 5.92 -4.64 2.07
CA PRO A 120 5.80 -3.37 1.35
C PRO A 120 4.53 -2.59 1.71
N THR A 121 3.43 -3.27 2.07
CA THR A 121 2.20 -2.59 2.55
C THR A 121 2.46 -1.92 3.89
N LEU A 122 3.14 -2.60 4.82
CA LEU A 122 3.53 -2.01 6.09
C LEU A 122 4.47 -0.81 5.88
N ALA A 123 5.45 -0.96 4.99
CA ALA A 123 6.37 0.11 4.63
C ALA A 123 5.63 1.35 4.05
N LEU A 124 4.61 1.13 3.22
CA LEU A 124 3.77 2.20 2.68
C LEU A 124 2.96 2.92 3.77
N ILE A 125 2.35 2.18 4.70
CA ILE A 125 1.60 2.74 5.83
C ILE A 125 2.52 3.60 6.71
N VAL A 126 3.71 3.10 7.04
CA VAL A 126 4.73 3.85 7.81
C VAL A 126 5.11 5.15 7.10
N ARG A 127 5.42 5.09 5.80
CA ARG A 127 5.75 6.28 5.00
C ARG A 127 4.59 7.28 4.91
N ARG A 128 3.36 6.80 4.92
CA ARG A 128 2.17 7.66 4.90
C ARG A 128 1.95 8.33 6.26
N LEU A 129 2.23 7.65 7.36
CA LEU A 129 2.22 8.25 8.70
C LEU A 129 3.30 9.33 8.84
N HIS A 130 4.50 9.09 8.31
CA HIS A 130 5.57 10.08 8.26
C HIS A 130 5.17 11.33 7.47
N ASP A 131 4.43 11.17 6.38
CA ASP A 131 3.92 12.28 5.57
C ASP A 131 2.95 13.19 6.36
N ALA A 132 2.22 12.62 7.32
CA ALA A 132 1.40 13.37 8.27
C ALA A 132 2.14 13.80 9.55
N ASN A 133 3.48 13.68 9.58
CA ASN A 133 4.35 13.96 10.73
C ASN A 133 4.10 13.08 11.97
N LEU A 134 3.51 11.90 11.78
CA LEU A 134 3.27 10.93 12.83
C LEU A 134 4.41 9.90 12.95
N SER A 135 4.47 9.19 14.07
CA SER A 135 5.44 8.12 14.26
C SER A 135 5.08 6.89 13.42
N GLY A 136 6.07 6.30 12.74
CA GLY A 136 5.90 5.02 12.02
C GLY A 136 5.45 3.86 12.91
N LEU A 137 5.72 3.93 14.23
CA LEU A 137 5.25 2.93 15.19
C LEU A 137 3.72 2.85 15.27
N LEU A 138 2.99 3.91 14.90
CA LEU A 138 1.54 3.86 14.85
C LEU A 138 1.01 2.87 13.80
N ALA A 139 1.84 2.41 12.85
CA ALA A 139 1.46 1.31 11.97
C ALA A 139 1.21 -0.01 12.74
N LEU A 140 1.84 -0.20 13.91
CA LEU A 140 1.63 -1.37 14.77
C LEU A 140 0.23 -1.43 15.36
N LEU A 141 -0.55 -0.34 15.34
CA LEU A 141 -1.98 -0.39 15.67
C LEU A 141 -2.70 -1.42 14.80
N LEU A 142 -2.24 -1.73 13.59
CA LEU A 142 -2.82 -2.79 12.76
C LEU A 142 -2.86 -4.17 13.46
N LEU A 143 -1.99 -4.42 14.44
CA LEU A 143 -1.97 -5.66 15.23
C LEU A 143 -3.16 -5.75 16.21
N ILE A 144 -3.79 -4.62 16.56
CA ILE A 144 -5.00 -4.57 17.37
C ILE A 144 -6.21 -4.73 16.43
N PRO A 145 -6.93 -5.86 16.49
CA PRO A 145 -8.05 -6.11 15.60
C PRO A 145 -9.15 -5.06 15.79
N PHE A 146 -9.87 -4.77 14.71
CA PHE A 146 -10.95 -3.78 14.63
C PHE A 146 -10.51 -2.33 14.90
N PHE A 147 -10.26 -1.96 16.15
CA PHE A 147 -9.99 -0.57 16.54
C PHE A 147 -8.69 -0.03 15.93
N GLY A 148 -7.65 -0.85 15.90
CA GLY A 148 -6.37 -0.47 15.35
C GLY A 148 -6.40 -0.28 13.83
N ALA A 149 -7.07 -1.18 13.12
CA ALA A 149 -7.29 -1.05 11.69
C ALA A 149 -8.10 0.21 11.34
N ILE A 150 -9.16 0.51 12.09
CA ILE A 150 -9.97 1.73 11.91
C ILE A 150 -9.12 2.99 12.18
N ALA A 151 -8.35 3.01 13.26
CA ALA A 151 -7.50 4.15 13.59
C ALA A 151 -6.46 4.42 12.48
N VAL A 152 -5.78 3.39 12.00
CA VAL A 152 -4.83 3.48 10.87
C VAL A 152 -5.55 3.97 9.63
N PHE A 153 -6.71 3.41 9.30
CA PHE A 153 -7.50 3.82 8.15
C PHE A 153 -7.86 5.31 8.17
N ILE A 154 -8.32 5.83 9.32
CA ILE A 154 -8.60 7.26 9.50
C ILE A 154 -7.33 8.10 9.29
N MET A 155 -6.19 7.67 9.85
CA MET A 155 -4.92 8.37 9.71
C MET A 155 -4.46 8.47 8.24
N MET A 156 -4.84 7.53 7.36
CA MET A 156 -4.46 7.57 5.94
C MET A 156 -5.12 8.72 5.18
N PHE A 157 -6.21 9.29 5.70
CA PHE A 157 -6.85 10.48 5.13
C PHE A 157 -6.24 11.81 5.63
N LEU A 158 -5.39 11.81 6.65
CA LEU A 158 -4.86 13.05 7.25
C LEU A 158 -4.06 13.90 6.24
N PRO A 159 -4.10 15.24 6.25
CA PRO A 159 -3.30 16.03 5.30
C PRO A 159 -1.81 15.84 5.56
N SER A 160 -1.03 15.96 4.50
CA SER A 160 0.43 16.03 4.60
C SER A 160 0.82 17.25 5.43
N ASN A 161 1.83 17.06 6.27
CA ASN A 161 2.36 18.10 7.15
C ASN A 161 3.82 18.41 6.74
N PRO A 162 4.19 19.68 6.49
CA PRO A 162 5.56 20.06 6.15
C PRO A 162 6.62 19.57 7.14
N ALA A 163 6.29 19.48 8.44
CA ALA A 163 7.19 18.96 9.47
C ALA A 163 7.57 17.49 9.28
N GLY A 164 6.81 16.74 8.47
CA GLY A 164 7.14 15.36 8.08
C GLY A 164 8.43 15.25 7.26
N ALA A 165 8.96 16.35 6.70
CA ALA A 165 10.23 16.37 5.97
C ALA A 165 11.42 15.84 6.79
N ARG A 166 11.34 15.83 8.13
CA ARG A 166 12.35 15.23 9.00
C ARG A 166 12.57 13.73 8.77
N PHE A 167 11.61 13.04 8.16
CA PHE A 167 11.70 11.61 7.85
C PHE A 167 12.32 11.33 6.48
N ASP A 168 12.58 12.37 5.68
CA ASP A 168 13.24 12.25 4.39
C ASP A 168 14.73 11.93 4.58
N ARG A 169 15.27 11.01 3.79
CA ARG A 169 16.67 10.58 3.84
C ARG A 169 17.30 10.62 2.44
N PRO A 170 17.77 11.79 1.98
CA PRO A 170 18.31 11.94 0.64
C PRO A 170 19.57 11.10 0.40
N GLU A 171 20.41 10.89 1.42
CA GLU A 171 21.64 10.09 1.29
C GLU A 171 21.39 8.60 0.98
N ARG A 172 20.19 8.06 1.25
CA ARG A 172 19.82 6.67 0.92
C ARG A 172 19.11 6.56 -0.44
N GLY A 173 19.11 7.62 -1.24
CA GLY A 173 18.23 7.81 -2.39
C GLY A 173 18.74 7.40 -3.76
N ARG A 174 19.73 6.49 -3.87
CA ARG A 174 20.10 5.90 -5.17
C ARG A 174 19.08 4.86 -5.62
#